data_AF-A0A5S3VT40-F1
#
_entry.id   AF-A0A5S3VT40-F1
#
_cell.length_a   1.000
_cell.length_b   1.000
_cell.length_c   1.000
_cell.angle_alpha   90.00
_cell.angle_beta   90.00
_cell.angle_gamma   90.00
#
_symmetry.space_group_name_H-M   'P 1'
#
loop_
_entity.id
_entity.type
_entity.pdbx_description
1 polymer ?
#
loop_
_entity_poly.entity_id
_entity_poly.type
_entity_poly.pdbx_seq_one_letter_code
_entity_poly.pdbx_strand_id
1 'polypeptide(L)'
;AHDIEQSNRAFYIQDEVTISALTLLAGLRYDSFTSDVTADKNYAGTEWQTESNIDDTQLTGRIAALYQLDSGWRPYVSYSQSFEPVAGEDSVTQQA
;
A
#
# COMPACT_ATOMS: atom_id res chain seq x y z
N ALA A 1 -5.86 16.84 23.61
CA ALA A 1 -6.23 16.58 22.21
C ALA A 1 -5.30 15.46 21.76
N HIS A 2 -5.82 14.41 21.11
CA HIS A 2 -4.94 13.40 20.50
C HIS A 2 -4.57 13.94 19.12
N ASP A 3 -3.31 14.30 18.91
CA ASP A 3 -2.78 14.50 17.56
C ASP A 3 -2.25 13.16 17.07
N ILE A 4 -2.82 12.69 15.97
CA ILE A 4 -2.35 11.49 15.25
C ILE A 4 -1.77 12.03 13.95
N GLU A 5 -0.45 11.98 13.80
CA GLU A 5 0.22 12.38 12.57
C GLU A 5 0.59 11.12 11.77
N GLN A 6 -0.05 10.96 10.61
CA GLN A 6 0.09 9.79 9.76
C GLN A 6 0.71 10.22 8.42
N SER A 7 1.85 9.64 8.06
CA SER A 7 2.55 9.90 6.80
C SER A 7 2.59 8.66 5.92
N ASN A 8 1.96 8.75 4.75
CA ASN A 8 1.99 7.69 3.73
C ASN A 8 2.85 8.14 2.54
N ARG A 9 3.88 7.37 2.21
CA ARG A 9 4.75 7.62 1.05
C ARG A 9 4.68 6.43 0.11
N ALA A 10 4.43 6.68 -1.17
CA ALA A 10 4.36 5.63 -2.17
C ALA A 10 5.24 5.97 -3.36
N PHE A 11 6.04 4.99 -3.79
CA PHE A 11 6.85 5.04 -5.00
C PHE A 11 6.30 4.04 -6.00
N TYR A 12 6.21 4.43 -7.26
CA TYR A 12 5.71 3.57 -8.33
C TYR A 12 6.66 3.62 -9.52
N ILE A 13 6.86 2.46 -10.14
CA ILE A 13 7.58 2.32 -11.39
C ILE A 13 6.79 1.38 -12.31
N GLN A 14 6.76 1.71 -13.59
CA GLN A 14 6.13 0.88 -14.60
C GLN A 14 6.91 0.92 -15.89
N ASP A 15 6.98 -0.23 -16.54
CA ASP A 15 7.54 -0.40 -17.86
C ASP A 15 6.50 -1.04 -18.80
N GLU A 16 6.51 -0.61 -20.06
CA GLU A 16 5.69 -1.15 -21.12
C GLU A 16 6.55 -1.43 -22.34
N VAL A 17 6.52 -2.67 -22.80
CA VAL A 17 7.29 -3.12 -23.95
C VAL A 17 6.34 -3.70 -24.98
N THR A 18 6.42 -3.19 -26.20
CA THR A 18 5.67 -3.73 -27.35
C THR A 18 6.60 -4.47 -28.29
N ILE A 19 6.27 -5.73 -28.57
CA ILE A 19 6.98 -6.62 -29.49
C ILE A 19 5.98 -7.09 -30.54
N SER A 20 6.05 -6.49 -31.72
CA SER A 20 5.10 -6.74 -32.82
C SER A 20 3.65 -6.51 -32.37
N ALA A 21 2.84 -7.57 -32.30
CA ALA A 21 1.45 -7.53 -31.87
C ALA A 21 1.26 -7.68 -30.35
N LEU A 22 2.30 -8.01 -29.60
CA LEU A 22 2.22 -8.26 -28.16
C LEU A 22 2.71 -7.04 -27.37
N THR A 23 1.86 -6.49 -26.50
CA THR A 23 2.24 -5.48 -25.51
C THR A 23 2.30 -6.13 -24.14
N LEU A 24 3.43 -5.99 -23.46
CA LEU A 24 3.63 -6.41 -22.07
C LEU A 24 3.78 -5.18 -21.20
N LEU A 25 3.10 -5.19 -20.05
CA LEU A 25 3.17 -4.14 -19.05
C LEU A 25 3.54 -4.78 -17.72
N ALA A 26 4.55 -4.22 -17.05
CA ALA A 26 4.95 -4.62 -15.70
C ALA A 26 5.06 -3.37 -14.83
N GLY A 27 4.53 -3.41 -13.61
CA GLY A 27 4.62 -2.31 -12.67
C GLY A 27 4.80 -2.80 -11.25
N LEU A 28 5.54 -2.01 -10.48
CA LEU A 28 5.77 -2.21 -9.06
C LEU A 28 5.40 -0.93 -8.32
N ARG A 29 4.80 -1.08 -7.15
CA ARG A 29 4.46 0.00 -6.24
C ARG A 29 4.95 -0.37 -4.85
N TYR A 30 5.75 0.50 -4.27
CA TYR A 30 6.26 0.39 -2.93
C TYR A 30 5.55 1.44 -2.06
N ASP A 31 4.77 0.98 -1.09
CA ASP A 31 4.10 1.81 -0.10
C ASP A 31 4.86 1.72 1.22
N SER A 32 5.14 2.88 1.83
CA SER A 32 5.73 3.04 3.15
C SER A 32 4.79 3.88 3.99
N PHE A 33 4.34 3.30 5.09
CA PHE A 33 3.42 3.89 6.04
C PHE A 33 4.15 4.08 7.36
N THR A 34 4.24 5.33 7.83
CA THR A 34 4.75 5.66 9.16
C THR A 34 3.65 6.41 9.89
N SER A 35 3.23 5.90 11.04
CA SER A 35 2.27 6.55 11.93
C SER A 35 2.92 6.81 13.28
N ASP A 36 3.10 8.09 13.61
CA ASP A 36 3.59 8.54 14.90
C ASP A 36 2.37 8.90 15.78
N VAL A 37 2.02 8.01 16.71
CA VAL A 37 0.94 8.26 17.67
C VAL A 37 1.55 8.85 18.94
N THR A 38 1.36 10.15 19.18
CA THR A 38 1.71 10.78 20.46
C THR A 38 0.44 10.93 21.29
N ALA A 39 0.18 9.96 22.18
CA ALA A 39 -0.99 10.01 23.06
C ALA A 39 -0.65 10.68 24.41
N ASP A 40 -0.93 11.98 24.55
CA ASP A 40 -0.96 12.63 25.87
C ASP A 40 -2.25 12.26 26.62
N LYS A 41 -2.20 11.18 27.40
CA LYS A 41 -3.29 10.82 28.33
C LYS A 41 -3.00 11.38 29.72
N ASN A 42 -3.61 12.52 30.06
CA ASN A 42 -3.85 12.88 31.45
C ASN A 42 -5.19 12.26 31.92
N TYR A 43 -5.15 11.03 32.43
CA TYR A 43 -6.28 10.47 33.18
C TYR A 43 -5.90 10.38 34.66
N ALA A 44 -6.53 11.23 35.48
CA ALA A 44 -6.55 11.14 36.94
C ALA A 44 -5.18 10.86 37.63
N GLY A 45 -4.11 11.53 37.19
CA GLY A 45 -2.83 11.59 37.93
C GLY A 45 -1.90 10.38 37.77
N THR A 46 -2.01 9.61 36.68
CA THR A 46 -0.99 8.60 36.33
C THR A 46 -0.45 8.85 34.93
N GLU A 47 0.86 9.10 34.82
CA GLU A 47 1.58 9.29 33.56
C GLU A 47 1.75 7.93 32.88
N TRP A 48 1.07 7.71 31.76
CA TRP A 48 1.30 6.56 30.88
C TRP A 48 1.61 7.10 29.48
N GLN A 49 2.86 7.03 29.07
CA GLN A 49 3.26 7.26 27.68
C GLN A 49 3.18 5.94 26.93
N THR A 50 2.39 5.90 25.87
CA THR A 50 2.39 4.79 24.90
C THR A 50 2.78 5.39 23.57
N GLU A 51 4.04 5.21 23.18
CA GLU A 51 4.50 5.39 21.80
C GLU A 51 4.20 4.08 21.07
N SER A 52 3.20 4.09 20.19
CA SER A 52 3.04 3.04 19.18
C SER A 52 3.56 3.59 17.85
N ASN A 53 4.68 3.05 17.39
CA ASN A 53 5.24 3.34 16.07
C ASN A 53 4.82 2.18 15.15
N ILE A 54 3.90 2.46 14.22
CA ILE A 54 3.49 1.49 13.20
C ILE A 54 4.26 1.86 11.93
N ASP A 55 5.34 1.13 11.69
CA ASP A 55 6.08 1.14 10.42
C ASP A 55 5.66 -0.09 9.62
N ASP A 56 4.85 0.12 8.58
CA ASP A 56 4.48 -0.94 7.64
C ASP A 56 4.96 -0.58 6.23
N THR A 57 5.51 -1.57 5.53
CA THR A 57 6.03 -1.40 4.17
C THR A 57 5.56 -2.54 3.30
N GLN A 58 4.90 -2.20 2.19
CA GLN A 58 4.32 -3.18 1.29
C GLN A 58 4.79 -2.94 -0.15
N LEU A 59 5.27 -4.01 -0.79
CA LEU A 59 5.51 -4.04 -2.23
C LEU A 59 4.32 -4.72 -2.93
N THR A 60 3.67 -4.00 -3.84
CA THR A 60 2.60 -4.52 -4.70
C THR A 60 3.04 -4.51 -6.16
N GLY A 61 2.62 -5.53 -6.91
CA GLY A 61 2.98 -5.68 -8.32
C GLY A 61 1.77 -5.81 -9.25
N ARG A 62 1.95 -5.39 -10.50
CA ARG A 62 1.00 -5.61 -11.60
C ARG A 62 1.73 -6.09 -12.84
N ILE A 63 1.15 -7.06 -13.54
CA ILE A 63 1.60 -7.50 -14.86
C ILE A 63 0.39 -7.67 -15.78
N ALA A 64 0.52 -7.24 -17.02
CA ALA A 64 -0.52 -7.41 -18.04
C ALA A 64 0.10 -7.72 -19.41
N ALA A 65 -0.66 -8.46 -20.22
CA ALA A 65 -0.33 -8.76 -21.60
C ALA A 65 -1.55 -8.46 -22.49
N LEU A 66 -1.32 -7.81 -23.62
CA LEU A 66 -2.33 -7.48 -24.62
C LEU A 66 -1.84 -7.95 -25.98
N TYR A 67 -2.69 -8.63 -26.75
CA TYR A 67 -2.35 -9.09 -28.09
C TYR A 67 -3.21 -8.40 -29.15
N GLN A 68 -2.60 -7.74 -30.13
CA GLN A 68 -3.28 -7.07 -31.23
C GLN A 68 -3.57 -8.06 -32.36
N LEU A 69 -4.86 -8.29 -32.64
CA LEU A 69 -5.31 -9.03 -33.81
C LEU A 69 -5.43 -8.10 -35.02
N ASP A 70 -5.23 -8.64 -36.22
CA ASP A 70 -5.38 -7.90 -37.49
C ASP A 70 -6.80 -7.37 -37.70
N SER A 71 -7.79 -8.00 -37.06
CA SER A 71 -9.19 -7.54 -37.01
C SER A 71 -9.40 -6.26 -36.20
N GLY A 72 -8.36 -5.72 -35.55
CA GLY A 72 -8.41 -4.56 -34.67
C GLY A 72 -8.70 -4.88 -33.21
N TRP A 73 -9.04 -6.14 -32.88
CA TRP A 73 -9.35 -6.57 -31.52
C TRP A 73 -8.09 -6.72 -30.67
N ARG A 74 -8.19 -6.43 -29.37
CA ARG A 74 -7.08 -6.53 -28.41
C ARG A 74 -7.47 -7.30 -27.15
N PRO A 75 -7.52 -8.64 -27.18
CA PRO A 75 -7.65 -9.43 -25.96
C PRO A 75 -6.50 -9.14 -25.01
N TYR A 76 -6.79 -9.21 -23.71
CA TYR A 76 -5.81 -8.99 -22.66
C TYR A 76 -5.99 -9.94 -21.48
N VAL A 77 -4.90 -10.13 -20.76
CA VAL A 77 -4.87 -10.80 -19.46
C VAL A 77 -4.04 -9.94 -18.51
N SER A 78 -4.50 -9.79 -17.28
CA SER A 78 -3.79 -9.02 -16.26
C SER A 78 -3.87 -9.69 -14.89
N TYR A 79 -2.81 -9.52 -14.12
CA TYR A 79 -2.73 -9.91 -12.72
C TYR A 79 -2.17 -8.73 -11.92
N SER A 80 -2.81 -8.41 -10.81
CA SER A 80 -2.39 -7.33 -9.91
C SER A 80 -2.63 -7.71 -8.47
N GLN A 81 -1.69 -7.35 -7.61
CA GLN A 81 -1.81 -7.47 -6.17
C GLN A 81 -2.41 -6.18 -5.60
N SER A 82 -3.28 -6.32 -4.60
CA SER A 82 -3.86 -5.20 -3.85
C SER A 82 -3.50 -5.34 -2.38
N PHE A 83 -3.36 -4.21 -1.69
CA PHE A 83 -3.10 -4.15 -0.26
C PHE A 83 -3.96 -3.06 0.37
N GLU A 84 -4.42 -3.29 1.59
CA GLU A 84 -5.18 -2.34 2.38
C GLU A 84 -4.55 -2.27 3.79
N PRO A 85 -3.91 -1.13 4.16
CA PRO A 85 -3.26 -1.00 5.46
C PRO A 85 -4.32 -1.00 6.57
N VAL A 86 -4.13 -1.86 7.57
CA VAL A 86 -5.02 -1.92 8.74
C VAL A 86 -4.64 -0.80 9.71
N ALA A 87 -5.30 0.35 9.58
CA ALA A 87 -5.17 1.43 10.55
C ALA A 87 -6.04 1.11 11.79
N GLY A 88 -5.48 0.34 12.72
CA GLY A 88 -6.13 0.13 14.02
C GLY A 88 -5.53 -1.02 14.82
N GLU A 89 -4.77 -0.69 15.86
CA GLU A 89 -4.80 -1.55 17.05
C GLU A 89 -6.21 -1.48 17.62
N ASP A 90 -6.99 -2.56 17.47
CA ASP A 90 -8.10 -2.81 18.36
C ASP A 90 -7.51 -3.01 19.76
N SER A 91 -7.49 -1.92 20.52
CA SER A 91 -7.06 -1.87 21.93
C SER A 91 -7.87 -2.79 22.86
N VAL A 92 -8.77 -3.63 22.32
CA VAL A 92 -9.51 -4.67 23.04
C VAL A 92 -8.98 -6.08 22.78
N THR A 93 -8.32 -6.39 21.64
CA THR A 93 -8.10 -7.80 21.24
C THR A 93 -6.65 -8.28 21.04
N GLN A 94 -5.64 -7.39 20.95
CA GLN A 94 -4.20 -7.76 20.82
C GLN A 94 -3.94 -9.04 20.01
N GLN A 95 -4.18 -9.06 18.69
CA GLN A 95 -3.68 -10.15 17.85
C GLN A 95 -3.25 -9.66 16.47
N ALA A 96 -2.12 -10.24 16.03
CA ALA A 96 -1.41 -10.00 14.78
C ALA A 96 -2.07 -10.68 13.58
#